data_AF-A0A5F1CEI7-F1
#
_entry.id   AF-A0A5F1CEI7-F1
#
_cell.length_a   1.000
_cell.length_b   1.000
_cell.length_c   1.000
_cell.angle_alpha   90.00
_cell.angle_beta   90.00
_cell.angle_gamma   90.00
#
_symmetry.space_group_name_H-M   'P 1'
#
loop_
_entity.id
_entity.type
_entity.pdbx_description
1 polymer ?
#
loop_
_entity_poly.entity_id
_entity_poly.type
_entity_poly.pdbx_seq_one_letter_code
_entity_poly.pdbx_strand_id
1 'polypeptide(L)'
;MFEDDSDVALIDRVGAATRAESVAIAGRLAAIGALDTLRERELVDSILWRTDPFEEVCAEVSAAMRISRGRAGTQVHHARVLRDKLPQVAARFAVGDIDYRVVRMIIARTGIVDPAVWAGLDAELAGRAHRWMRFSERQLRDRIDQWVAKLDPNGERVPPDLTEERFVQIE
;
A
#
# COMPACT_ATOMS: atom_id res chain seq x y z
N MET A 1 15.77 13.18 -31.32
CA MET A 1 15.18 14.39 -31.89
C MET A 1 14.39 15.01 -30.76
N PHE A 2 15.02 15.89 -29.98
CA PHE A 2 14.31 16.67 -28.99
C PHE A 2 13.77 17.87 -29.77
N GLU A 3 12.48 17.86 -30.07
CA GLU A 3 11.81 19.09 -30.51
C GLU A 3 11.96 20.10 -29.36
N ASP A 4 12.17 21.38 -29.71
CA ASP A 4 12.23 22.49 -28.76
C ASP A 4 10.82 22.68 -28.17
N ASP A 5 10.46 21.79 -27.26
CA ASP A 5 9.24 21.87 -26.49
C ASP A 5 9.35 23.04 -25.53
N SER A 6 8.30 23.88 -25.51
CA SER A 6 8.24 24.98 -24.54
C SER A 6 8.31 24.45 -23.10
N ASP A 7 8.82 25.29 -22.18
CA ASP A 7 8.88 24.95 -20.75
C ASP A 7 7.54 24.45 -20.20
N VAL A 8 6.42 25.01 -20.67
CA VAL A 8 5.07 24.57 -20.30
C VAL A 8 4.80 23.14 -20.75
N ALA A 9 5.11 22.80 -22.01
CA ALA A 9 4.93 21.45 -22.54
C ALA A 9 5.84 20.42 -21.84
N LEU A 10 7.05 20.82 -21.43
CA LEU A 10 7.94 19.99 -20.62
C LEU A 10 7.35 19.74 -19.22
N ILE A 11 6.87 20.78 -18.54
CA ILE A 11 6.24 20.69 -17.21
C ILE A 11 4.98 19.81 -17.25
N ASP A 12 4.13 19.99 -18.25
CA ASP A 12 2.91 19.18 -18.41
C ASP A 12 3.24 17.70 -18.63
N ARG A 13 4.27 17.40 -19.44
CA ARG A 13 4.72 16.02 -19.64
C ARG A 13 5.28 15.39 -18.38
N VAL A 14 6.01 16.14 -17.55
CA VAL A 14 6.46 15.65 -16.23
C VAL A 14 5.24 15.27 -15.39
N GLY A 15 4.23 16.15 -15.29
CA GLY A 15 3.01 15.88 -14.54
C GLY A 15 2.21 14.69 -15.08
N ALA A 16 2.11 14.55 -16.41
CA ALA A 16 1.43 13.43 -17.05
C ALA A 16 2.16 12.09 -16.81
N ALA A 17 3.49 12.08 -16.96
CA ALA A 17 4.31 10.90 -16.73
C ALA A 17 4.22 10.41 -15.27
N THR A 18 4.24 11.33 -14.30
CA THR A 18 4.05 10.98 -12.88
C THR A 18 2.70 10.31 -12.62
N ARG A 19 1.61 10.82 -13.21
CA ARG A 19 0.29 10.18 -13.08
C ARG A 19 0.26 8.80 -13.75
N ALA A 20 0.84 8.70 -14.95
CA ALA A 20 0.92 7.44 -15.68
C ALA A 20 1.70 6.35 -14.92
N GLU A 21 2.78 6.73 -14.23
CA GLU A 21 3.51 5.81 -13.34
C GLU A 21 2.61 5.27 -12.22
N SER A 22 1.87 6.15 -11.53
CA SER A 22 0.92 5.74 -10.50
C SER A 22 -0.15 4.78 -11.03
N VAL A 23 -0.74 5.10 -12.19
CA VAL A 23 -1.75 4.25 -12.85
C VAL A 23 -1.17 2.87 -13.19
N ALA A 24 0.05 2.82 -13.73
CA ALA A 24 0.71 1.56 -14.06
C ALA A 24 0.99 0.71 -12.82
N ILE A 25 1.44 1.32 -11.71
CA ILE A 25 1.66 0.62 -10.45
C ILE A 25 0.33 0.11 -9.87
N ALA A 26 -0.73 0.91 -9.93
CA ALA A 26 -2.07 0.52 -9.49
C ALA A 26 -2.58 -0.69 -10.28
N GLY A 27 -2.47 -0.67 -11.62
CA GLY A 27 -2.82 -1.79 -12.48
C GLY A 27 -2.04 -3.07 -12.15
N ARG A 28 -0.73 -2.94 -11.88
CA ARG A 28 0.09 -4.07 -11.43
C ARG A 28 -0.39 -4.65 -10.10
N LEU A 29 -0.68 -3.82 -9.10
CA LEU A 29 -1.19 -4.30 -7.80
C LEU A 29 -2.58 -4.92 -7.92
N ALA A 30 -3.45 -4.38 -8.78
CA ALA A 30 -4.76 -4.98 -9.07
C ALA A 30 -4.61 -6.37 -9.70
N ALA A 31 -3.68 -6.55 -10.65
CA ALA A 31 -3.38 -7.84 -11.24
C ALA A 31 -2.82 -8.84 -10.22
N ILE A 32 -1.92 -8.39 -9.32
CA ILE A 32 -1.42 -9.22 -8.21
C ILE A 32 -2.57 -9.64 -7.29
N GLY A 33 -3.47 -8.71 -6.95
CA GLY A 33 -4.65 -9.01 -6.13
C GLY A 33 -5.61 -10.00 -6.80
N ALA A 34 -5.78 -9.92 -8.11
CA ALA A 34 -6.59 -10.90 -8.86
C ALA A 34 -5.93 -12.28 -8.90
N LEU A 35 -4.61 -12.36 -9.11
CA LEU A 35 -3.85 -13.61 -9.05
C LEU A 35 -3.94 -14.26 -7.67
N ASP A 36 -3.81 -13.46 -6.62
CA ASP A 36 -3.93 -13.91 -5.24
C ASP A 36 -5.30 -14.55 -4.95
N THR A 37 -6.39 -13.89 -5.36
CA THR A 37 -7.75 -14.45 -5.24
C THR A 37 -7.94 -15.72 -6.09
N LEU A 38 -7.29 -15.81 -7.26
CA LEU A 38 -7.33 -17.02 -8.09
C LEU A 38 -6.65 -18.20 -7.38
N ARG A 39 -5.43 -18.00 -6.87
CA ARG A 39 -4.66 -19.05 -6.17
C ARG A 39 -5.34 -19.49 -4.87
N GLU A 40 -5.92 -18.56 -4.12
CA GLU A 40 -6.73 -18.90 -2.94
C GLU A 40 -7.86 -19.89 -3.29
N ARG A 41 -8.55 -19.71 -4.42
CA ARG A 41 -9.63 -20.61 -4.85
C ARG A 41 -9.12 -21.96 -5.34
N GLU A 42 -8.07 -21.96 -6.16
CA GLU A 42 -7.51 -23.19 -6.74
C GLU A 42 -6.88 -24.10 -5.68
N LEU A 43 -6.28 -23.53 -4.63
CA LEU A 43 -5.55 -24.28 -3.62
C LEU A 43 -6.43 -24.82 -2.49
N VAL A 44 -7.60 -24.22 -2.24
CA VAL A 44 -8.57 -24.71 -1.24
C VAL A 44 -8.98 -26.16 -1.51
N ASP A 45 -9.14 -26.54 -2.77
CA ASP A 45 -9.55 -27.89 -3.18
C ASP A 45 -8.36 -28.79 -3.54
N SER A 46 -7.12 -28.32 -3.38
CA SER A 46 -5.93 -29.06 -3.80
C SER A 46 -5.49 -30.11 -2.77
N ILE A 47 -5.27 -31.33 -3.22
CA ILE A 47 -4.67 -32.42 -2.42
C ILE A 47 -3.17 -32.20 -2.15
N LEU A 48 -2.56 -31.19 -2.76
CA LEU A 48 -1.14 -30.85 -2.70
C LEU A 48 -0.87 -29.64 -1.79
N TRP A 49 -1.64 -29.48 -0.70
CA TRP A 49 -1.46 -28.45 0.33
C TRP A 49 -0.09 -28.56 1.04
N ARG A 50 0.99 -28.18 0.35
CA ARG A 50 2.35 -28.12 0.91
C ARG A 50 2.83 -26.68 1.10
N THR A 51 2.13 -25.70 0.55
CA THR A 51 2.54 -24.28 0.57
C THR A 51 1.31 -23.40 0.74
N ASP A 52 1.41 -22.38 1.59
CA ASP A 52 0.39 -21.35 1.76
C ASP A 52 0.15 -20.64 0.41
N PRO A 53 -1.10 -20.45 -0.04
CA PRO A 53 -1.43 -19.67 -1.24
C PRO A 53 -0.68 -18.35 -1.35
N PHE A 54 -0.43 -17.67 -0.23
CA PHE A 54 0.36 -16.45 -0.21
C PHE A 54 1.79 -16.64 -0.71
N GLU A 55 2.48 -17.70 -0.27
CA GLU A 55 3.87 -17.97 -0.65
C GLU A 55 4.00 -18.37 -2.13
N GLU A 56 3.00 -19.07 -2.67
CA GLU A 56 2.94 -19.39 -4.10
C GLU A 56 2.85 -18.12 -4.95
N VAL A 57 1.90 -17.23 -4.63
CA VAL A 57 1.75 -15.94 -5.32
C VAL A 57 3.03 -15.11 -5.16
N CYS A 58 3.67 -15.13 -3.99
CA CYS A 58 4.94 -14.43 -3.78
C CYS A 58 6.05 -14.95 -4.69
N ALA A 59 6.13 -16.27 -4.92
CA ALA A 59 7.10 -16.86 -5.85
C ALA A 59 6.81 -16.46 -7.30
N GLU A 60 5.55 -16.50 -7.73
CA GLU A 60 5.13 -16.11 -9.08
C GLU A 60 5.39 -14.62 -9.36
N VAL A 61 5.02 -13.74 -8.42
CA VAL A 61 5.27 -12.30 -8.50
C VAL A 61 6.78 -12.00 -8.46
N SER A 62 7.55 -12.74 -7.66
CA SER A 62 9.01 -12.63 -7.60
C SER A 62 9.63 -12.91 -8.97
N ALA A 63 9.20 -14.00 -9.63
CA ALA A 63 9.67 -14.37 -10.96
C ALA A 63 9.26 -13.33 -12.02
N ALA A 64 7.99 -12.93 -12.04
CA ALA A 64 7.46 -11.97 -13.02
C ALA A 64 8.12 -10.58 -12.91
N MET A 65 8.38 -10.10 -11.69
CA MET A 65 8.97 -8.78 -11.45
C MET A 65 10.50 -8.79 -11.38
N ARG A 66 11.15 -9.97 -11.40
CA ARG A 66 12.60 -10.14 -11.22
C ARG A 66 13.13 -9.50 -9.92
N ILE A 67 12.40 -9.71 -8.83
CA ILE A 67 12.74 -9.22 -7.47
C ILE A 67 12.86 -10.38 -6.49
N SER A 68 13.38 -10.14 -5.28
CA SER A 68 13.41 -11.17 -4.22
C SER A 68 12.00 -11.52 -3.73
N ARG A 69 11.83 -12.76 -3.23
CA ARG A 69 10.56 -13.23 -2.65
C ARG A 69 10.02 -12.32 -1.54
N GLY A 70 10.88 -11.83 -0.64
CA GLY A 70 10.45 -10.89 0.41
C GLY A 70 9.90 -9.56 -0.14
N ARG A 71 10.49 -9.05 -1.23
CA ARG A 71 9.97 -7.85 -1.91
C ARG A 71 8.65 -8.15 -2.62
N ALA A 72 8.50 -9.33 -3.20
CA ALA A 72 7.24 -9.79 -3.78
C ALA A 72 6.14 -9.92 -2.72
N GLY A 73 6.45 -10.47 -1.53
CA GLY A 73 5.51 -10.52 -0.41
C GLY A 73 5.00 -9.16 0.03
N THR A 74 5.84 -8.11 -0.02
CA THR A 74 5.36 -6.73 0.21
C THR A 74 4.37 -6.29 -0.88
N GLN A 75 4.58 -6.66 -2.15
CA GLN A 75 3.64 -6.33 -3.23
C GLN A 75 2.31 -7.06 -3.07
N VAL A 76 2.33 -8.35 -2.73
CA VAL A 76 1.12 -9.15 -2.47
C VAL A 76 0.37 -8.58 -1.28
N HIS A 77 1.07 -8.26 -0.18
CA HIS A 77 0.46 -7.61 0.98
C HIS A 77 -0.22 -6.28 0.62
N HIS A 78 0.44 -5.40 -0.14
CA HIS A 78 -0.17 -4.15 -0.57
C HIS A 78 -1.38 -4.35 -1.49
N ALA A 79 -1.31 -5.32 -2.40
CA ALA A 79 -2.43 -5.69 -3.26
C ALA A 79 -3.65 -6.16 -2.45
N ARG A 80 -3.44 -7.04 -1.46
CA ARG A 80 -4.50 -7.51 -0.54
C ARG A 80 -5.13 -6.34 0.22
N VAL A 81 -4.33 -5.48 0.83
CA VAL A 81 -4.87 -4.34 1.60
C VAL A 81 -5.69 -3.39 0.71
N LEU A 82 -5.20 -3.07 -0.49
CA LEU A 82 -5.95 -2.22 -1.42
C LEU A 82 -7.25 -2.85 -1.91
N ARG A 83 -7.24 -4.16 -2.17
CA ARG A 83 -8.41 -4.92 -2.62
C ARG A 83 -9.46 -5.06 -1.51
N ASP A 84 -9.03 -5.47 -0.32
CA ASP A 84 -9.93 -5.96 0.72
C ASP A 84 -10.32 -4.90 1.75
N LYS A 85 -9.46 -3.88 1.93
CA LYS A 85 -9.58 -2.92 3.04
C LYS A 85 -9.63 -1.47 2.60
N LEU A 86 -8.96 -1.12 1.50
CA LEU A 86 -8.83 0.26 1.01
C LEU A 86 -9.25 0.45 -0.47
N PRO A 87 -10.44 -0.03 -0.89
CA PRO A 87 -10.84 0.03 -2.30
C PRO A 87 -11.03 1.46 -2.84
N GLN A 88 -11.43 2.43 -2.01
CA GLN A 88 -11.57 3.81 -2.47
C GLN A 88 -10.21 4.50 -2.63
N VAL A 89 -9.25 4.21 -1.75
CA VAL A 89 -7.86 4.64 -1.97
C VAL A 89 -7.28 4.00 -3.22
N ALA A 90 -7.56 2.70 -3.46
CA ALA A 90 -7.16 2.01 -4.68
C ALA A 90 -7.74 2.67 -5.94
N ALA A 91 -9.00 3.10 -5.91
CA ALA A 91 -9.63 3.82 -7.02
C ALA A 91 -8.95 5.16 -7.32
N ARG A 92 -8.57 5.93 -6.30
CA ARG A 92 -7.78 7.16 -6.47
C ARG A 92 -6.40 6.89 -7.06
N PHE A 93 -5.76 5.82 -6.61
CA PHE A 93 -4.47 5.41 -7.14
C PHE A 93 -4.56 4.99 -8.62
N ALA A 94 -5.62 4.26 -8.98
CA ALA A 94 -5.86 3.76 -10.33
C ALA A 94 -6.10 4.86 -11.38
N VAL A 95 -6.49 6.07 -10.96
CA VAL A 95 -6.62 7.24 -11.86
C VAL A 95 -5.42 8.19 -11.78
N GLY A 96 -4.41 7.87 -10.94
CA GLY A 96 -3.21 8.69 -10.77
C GLY A 96 -3.40 9.94 -9.90
N ASP A 97 -4.46 10.01 -9.09
CA ASP A 97 -4.70 11.14 -8.16
C ASP A 97 -3.67 11.17 -7.01
N ILE A 98 -3.11 10.01 -6.65
CA ILE A 98 -2.11 9.82 -5.60
C ILE A 98 -0.96 8.97 -6.10
N ASP A 99 0.23 9.17 -5.54
CA ASP A 99 1.40 8.35 -5.86
C ASP A 99 1.53 7.11 -4.97
N TYR A 100 2.41 6.20 -5.37
CA TYR A 100 2.68 4.97 -4.63
C TYR A 100 3.31 5.24 -3.24
N ARG A 101 3.97 6.38 -3.05
CA ARG A 101 4.53 6.79 -1.75
C ARG A 101 3.41 7.06 -0.74
N VAL A 102 2.37 7.80 -1.15
CA VAL A 102 1.18 8.05 -0.32
C VAL A 102 0.46 6.76 -0.01
N VAL A 103 0.24 5.91 -1.02
CA VAL A 103 -0.41 4.60 -0.85
C VAL A 103 0.34 3.72 0.15
N ARG A 104 1.66 3.58 0.00
CA ARG A 104 2.49 2.78 0.93
C ARG A 104 2.43 3.31 2.35
N MET A 105 2.44 4.63 2.54
CA MET A 105 2.32 5.21 3.88
C MET A 105 0.96 4.91 4.48
N ILE A 106 -0.13 5.07 3.71
CA ILE A 106 -1.48 4.72 4.17
C ILE A 106 -1.51 3.26 4.65
N ILE A 107 -1.12 2.31 3.81
CA ILE A 107 -1.11 0.88 4.15
C ILE A 107 -0.29 0.62 5.42
N ALA A 108 0.90 1.21 5.53
CA ALA A 108 1.78 1.03 6.68
C ALA A 108 1.16 1.55 7.99
N ARG A 109 0.40 2.65 7.95
CA ARG A 109 -0.17 3.27 9.15
C ARG A 109 -1.52 2.69 9.55
N THR A 110 -2.29 2.14 8.61
CA THR A 110 -3.61 1.57 8.92
C THR A 110 -3.57 0.08 9.29
N GLY A 111 -2.42 -0.60 9.16
CA GLY A 111 -2.35 -2.06 9.30
C GLY A 111 -2.69 -2.68 10.67
N ILE A 112 -2.91 -1.90 11.73
CA ILE A 112 -3.25 -2.41 13.08
C ILE A 112 -4.59 -1.90 13.62
N VAL A 113 -5.37 -1.19 12.79
CA VAL A 113 -6.65 -0.62 13.25
C VAL A 113 -7.73 -1.69 13.39
N ASP A 114 -8.72 -1.42 14.23
CA ASP A 114 -9.90 -2.26 14.40
C ASP A 114 -10.55 -2.58 13.03
N PRO A 115 -10.85 -3.86 12.72
CA PRO A 115 -11.57 -4.26 11.50
C PRO A 115 -12.81 -3.42 11.18
N ALA A 116 -13.55 -2.95 12.20
CA ALA A 116 -14.77 -2.18 12.05
C ALA A 116 -14.55 -0.77 11.48
N VAL A 117 -13.35 -0.19 11.62
CA VAL A 117 -13.11 1.21 11.20
C VAL A 117 -12.60 1.34 9.77
N TRP A 118 -12.22 0.24 9.12
CA TRP A 118 -11.58 0.27 7.79
C TRP A 118 -12.42 0.97 6.73
N ALA A 119 -13.74 0.72 6.67
CA ALA A 119 -14.60 1.32 5.66
C ALA A 119 -14.67 2.85 5.81
N GLY A 120 -14.78 3.34 7.05
CA GLY A 120 -14.75 4.78 7.34
C GLY A 120 -13.40 5.39 7.05
N LEU A 121 -12.32 4.70 7.44
CA LEU A 121 -10.95 5.17 7.21
C LEU A 121 -10.61 5.23 5.71
N ASP A 122 -11.00 4.22 4.92
CA ASP A 122 -10.83 4.22 3.46
C ASP A 122 -11.50 5.44 2.81
N ALA A 123 -12.76 5.71 3.17
CA ALA A 123 -13.49 6.87 2.66
C ALA A 123 -12.81 8.21 3.02
N GLU A 124 -12.42 8.37 4.29
CA GLU A 124 -11.80 9.62 4.78
C GLU A 124 -10.43 9.86 4.14
N LEU A 125 -9.61 8.81 4.01
CA LEU A 125 -8.29 8.87 3.38
C LEU A 125 -8.41 9.11 1.87
N ALA A 126 -9.26 8.38 1.16
CA ALA A 126 -9.47 8.54 -0.27
C ALA A 126 -9.94 9.95 -0.65
N GLY A 127 -10.81 10.55 0.18
CA GLY A 127 -11.29 11.93 -0.02
C GLY A 127 -10.22 13.01 0.13
N ARG A 128 -9.06 12.71 0.75
CA ARG A 128 -8.06 13.72 1.15
C ARG A 128 -6.66 13.48 0.64
N ALA A 129 -6.30 12.24 0.31
CA ALA A 129 -4.93 11.84 0.01
C ALA A 129 -4.27 12.67 -1.11
N HIS A 130 -5.03 13.09 -2.13
CA HIS A 130 -4.54 13.97 -3.21
C HIS A 130 -3.93 15.30 -2.70
N ARG A 131 -4.36 15.80 -1.53
CA ARG A 131 -3.86 17.05 -0.94
C ARG A 131 -2.52 16.89 -0.23
N TRP A 132 -2.07 15.65 -0.02
CA TRP A 132 -0.86 15.32 0.75
C TRP A 132 0.34 15.01 -0.14
N MET A 133 0.21 15.15 -1.46
CA MET A 133 1.30 14.91 -2.42
C MET A 133 2.56 15.75 -2.13
N ARG A 134 2.38 16.96 -1.59
CA ARG A 134 3.48 17.86 -1.20
C ARG A 134 4.02 17.65 0.22
N PHE A 135 3.43 16.76 1.00
CA PHE A 135 3.86 16.54 2.38
C PHE A 135 5.15 15.73 2.43
N SER A 136 6.04 16.11 3.36
CA SER A 136 7.16 15.26 3.75
C SER A 136 6.66 13.94 4.31
N GLU A 137 7.52 12.92 4.38
CA GLU A 137 7.13 11.62 4.95
C GLU A 137 6.63 11.74 6.39
N ARG A 138 7.23 12.61 7.20
CA ARG A 138 6.79 12.89 8.57
C ARG A 138 5.39 13.52 8.58
N GLN A 139 5.18 14.59 7.81
CA GLN A 139 3.87 15.26 7.75
C GLN A 139 2.76 14.33 7.24
N LEU A 140 3.08 13.47 6.27
CA LEU A 140 2.15 12.48 5.76
C LEU A 140 1.80 11.44 6.81
N ARG A 141 2.80 10.88 7.50
CA ARG A 141 2.61 9.95 8.62
C ARG A 141 1.72 10.56 9.71
N ASP A 142 2.12 11.72 10.23
CA ASP A 142 1.40 12.41 11.30
C ASP A 142 -0.05 12.71 10.89
N ARG A 143 -0.29 13.02 9.61
CA ARG A 143 -1.63 13.28 9.10
C ARG A 143 -2.49 12.02 9.04
N ILE A 144 -1.94 10.89 8.62
CA ILE A 144 -2.67 9.62 8.57
C ILE A 144 -2.95 9.13 10.00
N ASP A 145 -1.97 9.23 10.89
CA ASP A 145 -2.11 8.83 12.29
C ASP A 145 -3.20 9.64 13.00
N GLN A 146 -3.33 10.94 12.70
CA GLN A 146 -4.43 11.75 13.20
C GLN A 146 -5.81 11.21 12.77
N TRP A 147 -5.95 10.64 11.57
CA TRP A 147 -7.21 10.04 11.12
C TRP A 147 -7.45 8.68 11.75
N VAL A 148 -6.38 7.89 11.92
CA VAL A 148 -6.44 6.63 12.67
C VAL A 148 -6.93 6.90 14.09
N ALA A 149 -6.26 7.77 14.86
CA ALA A 149 -6.64 8.07 16.24
C ALA A 149 -8.06 8.63 16.41
N LYS A 150 -8.60 9.30 15.39
CA LYS A 150 -9.99 9.80 15.40
C LYS A 150 -11.03 8.69 15.26
N LEU A 151 -10.73 7.65 14.49
CA LEU A 151 -11.67 6.56 14.20
C LEU A 151 -11.45 5.35 15.11
N ASP A 152 -10.19 5.11 15.47
CA ASP A 152 -9.74 4.06 16.37
C ASP A 152 -8.65 4.62 17.31
N PRO A 153 -9.03 5.10 18.51
CA PRO A 153 -8.09 5.60 19.51
C PRO A 153 -7.05 4.55 19.96
N ASN A 154 -7.34 3.26 19.83
CA ASN A 154 -6.42 2.17 20.19
C ASN A 154 -5.52 1.74 19.01
N GLY A 155 -5.85 2.17 17.79
CA GLY A 155 -5.09 1.89 16.57
C GLY A 155 -3.85 2.76 16.40
N GLU A 156 -3.57 3.65 17.35
CA GLU A 156 -2.36 4.48 17.33
C GLU A 156 -1.12 3.62 17.55
N ARG A 157 -0.19 3.67 16.59
CA ARG A 157 1.11 3.01 16.73
C ARG A 157 1.98 3.82 17.68
N VAL A 158 1.93 3.46 18.96
CA VAL A 158 2.85 3.96 19.99
C VAL A 158 4.19 3.23 19.82
N PRO A 159 5.31 3.92 19.50
CA PRO A 159 6.62 3.31 19.56
C PRO A 159 6.86 2.83 21.00
N PRO A 160 7.30 1.57 21.21
CA PRO A 160 7.59 1.09 22.55
C PRO A 160 8.69 1.95 23.18
N ASP A 161 8.57 2.22 24.47
CA ASP A 161 9.63 2.86 25.23
C ASP A 161 10.80 1.88 25.38
N LEU A 162 11.83 2.06 24.55
CA LEU A 162 13.03 1.20 24.53
C LEU A 162 13.82 1.24 25.84
N THR A 163 13.53 2.19 26.74
CA THR A 163 14.14 2.24 28.08
C THR A 163 13.51 1.26 29.08
N GLU A 164 12.29 0.77 28.85
CA GLU A 164 11.60 -0.16 29.77
C GLU A 164 11.97 -1.64 29.54
N GLU A 165 12.45 -2.01 28.35
CA GLU A 165 12.68 -3.43 27.97
C GLU A 165 14.14 -3.90 28.09
N ARG A 166 15.06 -3.05 28.57
CA ARG A 166 16.49 -3.37 28.67
C ARG A 166 16.94 -3.65 30.10
N PHE A 167 16.43 -4.72 30.71
CA PHE A 167 17.05 -5.29 31.92
C PHE A 167 17.18 -6.81 31.82
N VAL A 168 18.24 -7.34 32.42
CA VAL A 168 18.43 -8.78 32.67
C VAL A 168 18.32 -8.97 34.17
N GLN A 169 17.34 -9.73 34.60
CA GLN A 169 17.18 -10.13 36.00
C GLN A 169 18.01 -11.40 36.20
N ILE A 170 19.01 -11.36 37.08
CA ILE A 170 19.81 -12.52 37.46
C ILE A 170 19.41 -12.88 38.90
N GLU A 171 18.94 -14.11 39.11
CA GLU A 171 18.74 -14.72 40.43
C GLU A 171 20.05 -15.28 41.00
#